data_AF-A0A2P5WX69-F1
#
_entry.id   AF-A0A2P5WX69-F1
#
_cell.length_a   1.000
_cell.length_b   1.000
_cell.length_c   1.000
_cell.angle_alpha   90.00
_cell.angle_beta   90.00
_cell.angle_gamma   90.00
#
_symmetry.space_group_name_H-M   'P 1'
#
loop_
_entity.id
_entity.type
_entity.pdbx_description
1 polymer ?
#
loop_
_entity_poly.entity_id
_entity_poly.type
_entity_poly.pdbx_seq_one_letter_code
_entity_poly.pdbx_strand_id
1 'polypeptide(L)'
;MAARWVLFLHNPTTTKAQQPAYRHHECPNTTTTSYQANRNTLLSSLSSNSIHANHGFFNTTVGTSRKTVYGLFLCRGDYFITFCRSCVALAADDIARCCPVETTAVIWYDECFLRYSDSKIFAVVADSYTCGESEQHRG
;
A
#
# COMPACT_ATOMS: atom_id res chain seq x y z
N MET A 1 -8.61 -53.43 31.05
CA MET A 1 -8.46 -52.85 29.70
C MET A 1 -8.56 -51.35 29.85
N ALA A 2 -7.45 -50.64 29.69
CA ALA A 2 -7.38 -49.19 29.86
C ALA A 2 -7.75 -48.50 28.55
N ALA A 3 -8.87 -47.79 28.51
CA ALA A 3 -9.17 -46.85 27.45
C ALA A 3 -8.58 -45.48 27.83
N ARG A 4 -7.45 -45.14 27.19
CA ARG A 4 -6.83 -43.82 27.28
C ARG A 4 -7.69 -42.83 26.51
N TRP A 5 -8.43 -41.99 27.24
CA TRP A 5 -9.02 -40.78 26.68
C TRP A 5 -7.88 -39.77 26.48
N VAL A 6 -7.31 -39.73 25.28
CA VAL A 6 -6.43 -38.63 24.89
C VAL A 6 -7.35 -37.41 24.72
N LEU A 7 -7.43 -36.59 25.78
CA LEU A 7 -7.87 -35.21 25.64
C LEU A 7 -6.85 -34.55 24.71
N PHE A 8 -7.17 -34.46 23.43
CA PHE A 8 -6.48 -33.54 22.56
C PHE A 8 -6.76 -32.14 23.11
N LEU A 9 -5.82 -31.64 23.91
CA LEU A 9 -5.63 -30.20 24.07
C LEU A 9 -5.26 -29.68 22.68
N HIS A 10 -6.27 -29.48 21.83
CA HIS A 10 -6.14 -28.57 20.71
C HIS A 10 -5.95 -27.21 21.36
N ASN A 11 -4.68 -26.88 21.60
CA ASN A 11 -4.28 -25.53 21.89
C ASN A 11 -4.84 -24.72 20.72
N PRO A 12 -5.80 -23.79 20.93
CA PRO A 12 -6.19 -22.93 19.84
C PRO A 12 -4.92 -22.18 19.49
N THR A 13 -4.28 -22.52 18.36
CA THR A 13 -3.28 -21.68 17.78
C THR A 13 -4.00 -20.37 17.58
N THR A 14 -3.78 -19.44 18.50
CA THR A 14 -4.31 -18.11 18.41
C THR A 14 -3.55 -17.56 17.24
N THR A 15 -4.15 -17.63 16.06
CA THR A 15 -3.60 -17.02 14.85
C THR A 15 -3.50 -15.55 15.20
N LYS A 16 -2.30 -15.11 15.60
CA LYS A 16 -2.02 -13.70 15.78
C LYS A 16 -2.44 -13.07 14.47
N ALA A 17 -3.34 -12.08 14.51
CA ALA A 17 -3.65 -11.32 13.31
C ALA A 17 -2.30 -10.85 12.75
N GLN A 18 -1.88 -11.41 11.63
CA GLN A 18 -0.62 -11.04 10.99
C GLN A 18 -0.78 -9.57 10.62
N GLN A 19 -0.16 -8.67 11.37
CA GLN A 19 -0.21 -7.24 11.09
C GLN A 19 0.63 -6.97 9.85
N PRO A 20 0.19 -6.06 8.96
CA PRO A 20 0.96 -5.68 7.80
C PRO A 20 2.38 -5.25 8.16
N ALA A 21 3.37 -5.83 7.50
CA ALA A 21 4.78 -5.61 7.82
C ALA A 21 5.30 -4.39 7.06
N TYR A 22 5.53 -3.27 7.77
CA TYR A 22 6.08 -2.04 7.20
C TYR A 22 7.47 -2.29 6.59
N ARG A 23 7.71 -1.74 5.39
CA ARG A 23 9.00 -1.84 4.69
C ARG A 23 9.68 -0.49 4.57
N HIS A 24 9.04 0.45 3.87
CA HIS A 24 9.64 1.75 3.58
C HIS A 24 8.58 2.76 3.14
N HIS A 25 8.91 4.05 3.15
CA HIS A 25 8.15 5.10 2.49
C HIS A 25 9.11 6.14 1.89
N GLU A 26 8.67 6.79 0.83
CA GLU A 26 9.38 7.92 0.22
C GLU A 26 8.46 9.14 0.18
N CYS A 27 8.98 10.27 0.66
CA CYS A 27 8.36 11.59 0.58
C CYS A 27 9.29 12.54 -0.21
N PRO A 28 9.24 12.58 -1.55
CA PRO A 28 10.01 13.54 -2.32
C PRO A 28 9.64 14.99 -1.97
N ASN A 29 10.63 15.90 -1.99
CA ASN A 29 10.45 17.34 -1.67
C ASN A 29 9.65 18.08 -2.76
N THR A 30 8.37 17.75 -2.94
CA THR A 30 7.44 18.46 -3.81
C THR A 30 6.23 18.88 -2.97
N THR A 31 6.09 20.16 -2.66
CA THR A 31 5.05 20.64 -1.73
C THR A 31 4.13 21.65 -2.38
N THR A 32 2.81 21.48 -2.22
CA THR A 32 1.82 22.51 -2.57
C THR A 32 0.68 22.54 -1.55
N THR A 33 0.30 23.74 -1.09
CA THR A 33 -0.67 23.92 0.01
C THR A 33 -2.11 23.59 -0.39
N SER A 34 -2.44 23.66 -1.68
CA SER A 34 -3.81 23.43 -2.16
C SER A 34 -4.17 21.96 -2.46
N TYR A 35 -3.29 21.03 -2.07
CA TYR A 35 -3.33 19.61 -2.45
C TYR A 35 -3.93 18.70 -1.36
N GLN A 36 -3.83 19.09 -0.09
CA GLN A 36 -4.04 18.20 1.06
C GLN A 36 -5.47 17.67 1.18
N ALA A 37 -6.48 18.50 0.90
CA ALA A 37 -7.89 18.07 0.97
C ALA A 37 -8.20 16.96 -0.04
N ASN A 38 -7.84 17.17 -1.32
CA ASN A 38 -8.05 16.17 -2.37
C ASN A 38 -7.23 14.91 -2.12
N ARG A 39 -6.04 15.05 -1.56
CA ARG A 39 -5.17 13.93 -1.17
C ARG A 39 -5.77 13.11 -0.03
N ASN A 40 -6.37 13.74 0.97
CA ASN A 40 -7.08 13.01 2.04
C ASN A 40 -8.31 12.28 1.50
N THR A 41 -9.11 12.93 0.64
CA THR A 41 -10.23 12.26 -0.04
C THR A 41 -9.78 11.08 -0.90
N LEU A 42 -8.66 11.22 -1.61
CA LEU A 42 -8.05 10.14 -2.40
C LEU A 42 -7.69 8.95 -1.50
N LEU A 43 -7.01 9.18 -0.38
CA LEU A 43 -6.61 8.11 0.55
C LEU A 43 -7.82 7.41 1.17
N SER A 44 -8.86 8.14 1.56
CA SER A 44 -10.13 7.54 2.02
C SER A 44 -10.81 6.71 0.92
N SER A 45 -10.74 7.16 -0.34
CA SER A 45 -11.27 6.42 -1.49
C SER A 45 -10.48 5.12 -1.73
N LEU A 46 -9.14 5.17 -1.67
CA LEU A 46 -8.30 3.98 -1.82
C LEU A 46 -8.57 2.96 -0.70
N SER A 47 -8.63 3.42 0.55
CA SER A 47 -8.92 2.58 1.72
C SER A 47 -10.29 1.91 1.62
N SER A 48 -11.35 2.66 1.30
CA SER A 48 -12.72 2.10 1.20
C SER A 48 -12.88 1.13 0.02
N ASN A 49 -12.26 1.42 -1.12
CA ASN A 49 -12.34 0.56 -2.31
C ASN A 49 -11.44 -0.70 -2.23
N SER A 50 -10.54 -0.79 -1.25
CA SER A 50 -9.77 -2.01 -0.99
C SER A 50 -10.67 -3.23 -0.75
N ILE A 51 -11.89 -3.00 -0.23
CA ILE A 51 -12.88 -4.05 0.02
C ILE A 51 -13.41 -4.64 -1.30
N HIS A 52 -13.50 -3.83 -2.35
CA HIS A 52 -14.09 -4.22 -3.64
C HIS A 52 -13.06 -4.61 -4.70
N ALA A 53 -11.77 -4.39 -4.43
CA ALA A 53 -10.70 -4.71 -5.36
C ALA A 53 -10.43 -6.22 -5.42
N ASN A 54 -11.27 -6.96 -6.14
CA ASN A 54 -11.16 -8.42 -6.31
C ASN A 54 -9.81 -8.87 -6.90
N HIS A 55 -9.10 -7.97 -7.59
CA HIS A 55 -7.81 -8.24 -8.21
C HIS A 55 -6.62 -7.62 -7.48
N GLY A 56 -6.83 -7.15 -6.24
CA GLY A 56 -5.77 -6.55 -5.43
C GLY A 56 -5.20 -5.26 -6.02
N PHE A 57 -5.92 -4.57 -6.88
CA PHE A 57 -5.52 -3.32 -7.50
C PHE A 57 -6.71 -2.38 -7.58
N PHE A 58 -6.47 -1.11 -7.30
CA PHE A 58 -7.42 -0.04 -7.55
C PHE A 58 -6.65 1.26 -7.77
N ASN A 59 -7.15 2.08 -8.68
CA ASN A 59 -6.67 3.45 -8.86
C ASN A 59 -7.86 4.40 -8.86
N THR A 60 -7.59 5.65 -8.50
CA THR A 60 -8.60 6.71 -8.54
C THR A 60 -7.93 8.05 -8.74
N THR A 61 -8.73 9.05 -9.07
CA THR A 61 -8.29 10.43 -9.27
C THR A 61 -9.27 11.35 -8.56
N VAL A 62 -8.75 12.33 -7.82
CA VAL A 62 -9.56 13.30 -7.09
C VAL A 62 -9.10 14.71 -7.44
N GLY A 63 -10.07 15.63 -7.57
CA GLY A 63 -9.81 17.03 -7.87
C GLY A 63 -9.75 17.35 -9.36
N THR A 64 -9.42 18.61 -9.67
CA THR A 64 -9.36 19.14 -11.03
C THR A 64 -8.18 20.09 -11.19
N SER A 65 -7.68 20.22 -12.42
CA SER A 65 -6.57 21.13 -12.79
C SER A 65 -5.34 20.95 -11.86
N ARG A 66 -4.80 22.05 -11.30
CA ARG A 66 -3.60 22.07 -10.43
C ARG A 66 -3.77 21.38 -9.07
N LYS A 67 -4.98 20.91 -8.74
CA LYS A 67 -5.27 20.20 -7.49
C LYS A 67 -5.62 18.73 -7.74
N THR A 68 -5.35 18.22 -8.95
CA THR A 68 -5.61 16.82 -9.29
C THR A 68 -4.61 15.92 -8.55
N VAL A 69 -5.13 14.86 -7.96
CA VAL A 69 -4.38 13.85 -7.21
C VAL A 69 -4.65 12.51 -7.88
N TYR A 70 -3.62 11.83 -8.31
CA TYR A 70 -3.69 10.47 -8.84
C TYR A 70 -3.21 9.52 -7.77
N GLY A 71 -3.91 8.40 -7.57
CA GLY A 71 -3.51 7.42 -6.56
C GLY A 71 -3.86 6.01 -6.95
N LEU A 72 -3.08 5.06 -6.42
CA LEU A 72 -3.34 3.63 -6.55
C LEU A 72 -2.81 2.88 -5.34
N PHE A 73 -3.31 1.66 -5.18
CA PHE A 73 -2.63 0.63 -4.39
C PHE A 73 -2.49 -0.65 -5.23
N LEU A 74 -1.53 -1.48 -4.82
CA LEU A 74 -1.39 -2.85 -5.31
C LEU A 74 -1.14 -3.79 -4.13
N CYS A 75 -1.90 -4.86 -4.07
CA CYS A 75 -1.69 -5.98 -3.17
C CYS A 75 -0.62 -6.90 -3.71
N ARG A 76 0.10 -7.54 -2.79
CA ARG A 76 0.94 -8.69 -3.12
C ARG A 76 0.07 -9.90 -3.46
N GLY A 77 0.36 -10.57 -4.58
CA GLY A 77 -0.53 -11.59 -5.16
C GLY A 77 -0.55 -12.96 -4.45
N ASP A 78 0.41 -13.23 -3.57
CA ASP A 78 0.52 -14.45 -2.76
C ASP A 78 -0.10 -14.33 -1.36
N TYR A 79 -0.70 -13.18 -1.02
CA TYR A 79 -1.39 -12.95 0.26
C TYR A 79 -2.91 -13.02 0.12
N PHE A 80 -3.59 -13.38 1.22
CA PHE A 80 -5.06 -13.32 1.26
C PHE A 80 -5.54 -11.87 1.14
N ILE A 81 -6.61 -11.68 0.37
CA ILE A 81 -7.19 -10.36 0.11
C ILE A 81 -7.59 -9.61 1.38
N THR A 82 -7.93 -10.33 2.47
CA THR A 82 -8.24 -9.75 3.78
C THR A 82 -7.04 -9.04 4.40
N PHE A 83 -5.84 -9.63 4.33
CA PHE A 83 -4.62 -8.97 4.81
C PHE A 83 -4.26 -7.77 3.96
N CYS A 84 -4.46 -7.84 2.64
CA CYS A 84 -4.25 -6.66 1.80
C CYS A 84 -5.20 -5.51 2.17
N ARG A 85 -6.49 -5.78 2.41
CA ARG A 85 -7.45 -4.74 2.84
C ARG A 85 -6.98 -4.02 4.10
N SER A 86 -6.53 -4.77 5.11
CA SER A 86 -5.94 -4.21 6.33
C SER A 86 -4.67 -3.41 6.05
N CYS A 87 -3.81 -3.90 5.15
CA CYS A 87 -2.60 -3.21 4.71
C CYS A 87 -2.91 -1.88 4.04
N VAL A 88 -3.86 -1.83 3.10
CA VAL A 88 -4.21 -0.60 2.38
C VAL A 88 -4.78 0.46 3.32
N ALA A 89 -5.62 0.05 4.29
CA ALA A 89 -6.14 0.96 5.31
C ALA A 89 -5.01 1.55 6.16
N LEU A 90 -4.10 0.70 6.66
CA LEU A 90 -2.94 1.16 7.44
C LEU A 90 -2.00 2.04 6.63
N ALA A 91 -1.71 1.65 5.38
CA ALA A 91 -0.85 2.41 4.48
C ALA A 91 -1.43 3.80 4.16
N ALA A 92 -2.75 3.93 4.03
CA ALA A 92 -3.42 5.21 3.80
C ALA A 92 -3.28 6.16 5.00
N ASP A 93 -3.40 5.64 6.22
CA ASP A 93 -3.20 6.42 7.45
C ASP A 93 -1.72 6.78 7.66
N ASP A 94 -0.83 5.81 7.50
CA ASP A 94 0.60 5.99 7.75
C ASP A 94 1.27 6.91 6.74
N ILE A 95 0.92 6.82 5.44
CA ILE A 95 1.46 7.76 4.45
C ILE A 95 0.99 9.20 4.73
N ALA A 96 -0.18 9.39 5.36
CA ALA A 96 -0.65 10.70 5.80
C ALA A 96 0.15 11.30 6.94
N ARG A 97 0.63 10.45 7.83
CA ARG A 97 1.45 10.85 8.97
C ARG A 97 2.92 11.03 8.58
N CYS A 98 3.44 10.17 7.70
CA CYS A 98 4.85 10.18 7.31
C CYS A 98 5.16 11.24 6.24
N CYS A 99 4.25 11.47 5.28
CA CYS A 99 4.40 12.46 4.22
C CYS A 99 3.27 13.52 4.28
N PRO A 100 3.29 14.44 5.26
CA PRO A 100 2.17 15.32 5.54
C PRO A 100 1.95 16.42 4.49
N VAL A 101 3.00 16.83 3.76
CA VAL A 101 2.99 18.03 2.91
C VAL A 101 3.33 17.76 1.45
N GLU A 102 3.83 16.57 1.15
CA GLU A 102 4.35 16.18 -0.14
C GLU A 102 3.21 15.85 -1.11
N THR A 103 3.34 16.30 -2.36
CA THR A 103 2.38 16.10 -3.46
C THR A 103 2.56 14.76 -4.16
N THR A 104 3.65 14.06 -3.87
CA THR A 104 3.86 12.68 -4.28
C THR A 104 4.41 11.92 -3.09
N ALA A 105 3.96 10.70 -2.91
CA ALA A 105 4.51 9.80 -1.92
C ALA A 105 4.18 8.36 -2.27
N VAL A 106 4.99 7.45 -1.75
CA VAL A 106 4.75 6.02 -1.83
C VAL A 106 5.12 5.37 -0.50
N ILE A 107 4.34 4.38 -0.09
CA ILE A 107 4.59 3.56 1.09
C ILE A 107 4.47 2.08 0.72
N TRP A 108 5.38 1.27 1.24
CA TRP A 108 5.44 -0.17 1.02
C TRP A 108 5.32 -0.92 2.35
N TYR A 109 4.48 -1.94 2.33
CA TYR A 109 4.44 -3.04 3.27
C TYR A 109 4.73 -4.33 2.49
N ASP A 110 4.92 -5.45 3.18
CA ASP A 110 5.05 -6.74 2.51
C ASP A 110 3.77 -7.13 1.76
N GLU A 111 2.59 -6.73 2.26
CA GLU A 111 1.29 -7.15 1.73
C GLU A 111 0.71 -6.20 0.67
N CYS A 112 1.13 -4.93 0.68
CA CYS A 112 0.63 -3.94 -0.27
C CYS A 112 1.60 -2.76 -0.41
N PHE A 113 1.47 -2.01 -1.50
CA PHE A 113 1.98 -0.65 -1.58
C PHE A 113 0.87 0.32 -1.97
N LEU A 114 1.02 1.58 -1.54
CA LEU A 114 0.12 2.66 -1.87
C LEU A 114 0.95 3.86 -2.36
N ARG A 115 0.51 4.49 -3.45
CA ARG A 115 1.19 5.65 -4.03
C ARG A 115 0.19 6.72 -4.44
N TYR A 116 0.54 7.98 -4.22
CA TYR A 116 -0.15 9.12 -4.82
C TYR A 116 0.84 10.09 -5.49
N SER A 117 0.34 10.91 -6.42
CA SER A 117 1.12 11.90 -7.17
C SER A 117 0.21 13.02 -7.70
N ASP A 118 0.76 14.21 -7.90
CA ASP A 118 0.14 15.32 -8.63
C ASP A 118 0.19 15.15 -10.15
N SER A 119 0.94 14.15 -10.62
CA SER A 119 1.08 13.76 -12.02
C SER A 119 0.49 12.37 -12.25
N LYS A 120 0.02 12.10 -13.47
CA LYS A 120 -0.57 10.80 -13.82
C LYS A 120 0.47 9.68 -13.67
N ILE A 121 0.15 8.65 -12.88
CA ILE A 121 1.07 7.54 -12.53
C ILE A 121 0.65 6.17 -13.05
N PHE A 122 -0.53 6.06 -13.66
CA PHE A 122 -1.04 4.81 -14.22
C PHE A 122 -1.15 4.90 -15.75
N ALA A 123 -0.93 3.77 -16.42
CA ALA A 123 -0.91 3.66 -17.88
C ALA A 123 0.05 4.67 -18.55
N VAL A 124 1.20 4.91 -17.92
CA VAL A 124 2.30 5.70 -18.47
C VAL A 124 3.41 4.72 -18.88
N VAL A 125 3.82 4.78 -20.15
CA VAL A 125 5.04 4.11 -20.60
C VAL A 125 6.20 5.01 -20.21
N ALA A 126 7.09 4.55 -19.33
CA ALA A 126 8.33 5.27 -19.10
C ALA A 126 9.32 4.87 -20.20
N ASP A 127 9.94 5.86 -20.82
CA ASP A 127 10.81 5.64 -21.99
C ASP A 127 12.17 5.00 -21.64
N SER A 128 12.48 4.74 -20.37
CA SER A 128 13.71 4.05 -19.97
C SER A 128 13.65 3.47 -18.56
N TYR A 129 13.31 2.19 -18.44
CA TYR A 129 13.76 1.37 -17.32
C TYR A 129 14.67 0.28 -17.90
N THR A 130 15.98 0.51 -17.89
CA THR A 130 16.91 -0.61 -17.95
C THR A 130 16.94 -1.23 -16.56
N CYS A 131 16.63 -2.53 -16.45
CA CYS A 131 17.02 -3.28 -15.26
C CYS A 131 18.56 -3.27 -15.24
N GLY A 132 19.16 -2.31 -14.53
CA GLY A 132 20.60 -2.15 -14.47
C GLY A 132 21.26 -3.39 -13.89
N GLU A 133 22.19 -3.96 -14.66
CA GLU A 133 23.15 -4.94 -14.17
C GLU A 133 24.01 -4.27 -13.10
N SER A 134 23.96 -4.78 -11.87
CA SER A 134 24.95 -4.45 -10.86
C SER A 134 26.23 -5.23 -11.18
N GLU A 135 27.15 -4.64 -11.95
CA GLU A 135 28.50 -5.19 -12.04
C GLU A 135 29.19 -5.09 -10.67
N GLN A 136 29.59 -6.27 -10.21
CA GLN A 136 30.36 -6.55 -9.01
C GLN A 136 31.74 -5.87 -9.09
N HIS A 137 31.90 -4.67 -8.55
CA HIS A 137 33.23 -4.20 -8.12
C HIS A 137 33.58 -4.82 -6.76
N ARG A 138 34.08 -6.06 -6.81
CA ARG A 138 34.92 -6.62 -5.75
C ARG A 138 36.38 -6.38 -6.18
N GLY A 139 37.02 -5.43 -5.52
CA GLY A 139 38.49 -5.39 -5.45
C GLY A 139 39.04 -6.55 -4.63
#